data_AF-A0A519J5N0-F1
#
_entry.id   AF-A0A519J5N0-F1
#
_cell.length_a   1.000
_cell.length_b   1.000
_cell.length_c   1.000
_cell.angle_alpha   90.00
_cell.angle_beta   90.00
_cell.angle_gamma   90.00
#
_symmetry.space_group_name_H-M   'P 1'
#
loop_
_entity.id
_entity.type
_entity.pdbx_description
1 polymer ?
#
loop_
_entity_poly.entity_id
_entity_poly.type
_entity_poly.pdbx_seq_one_letter_code
_entity_poly.pdbx_strand_id
1 'polypeptide(L)'
;HYQWQRDTGSGFVNVGTDQATYTLGDADVGGVVRVVVAYVDQQGTAEAVTSAATAAISAVNDAHTGGVSITGTATENQTLTAASTLADADGLGTLHYDWQRDTGSGFVSIGAADQATYTLGDADVGGVVRVVVSYTDGQGFAESATSFGTAAIANVNDAHTGGASITGTFAEDEVLTAVSTIADADGLGTLHYQWQRDVGGGFVNVGVDQATYTLSDADIGGVVRVVIYYTDQQGTVESATSAASAAISATNDAPTGGVSLTGTATEDQVLTADTSTLADSDGLGTLHYDWQRDTGSGFVSIGAADQATYTLGDADVGGVIRVIVSYTDGQGFANTVTSAGT
;
A
#
# COMPACT_ATOMS: atom_id res chain seq x y z
N HIS A 1 16.95 29.63 78.49
CA HIS A 1 16.73 28.34 77.82
C HIS A 1 15.61 28.50 76.82
N TYR A 2 15.85 28.10 75.58
CA TYR A 2 14.90 28.03 74.48
C TYR A 2 14.48 26.56 74.30
N GLN A 3 13.18 26.32 74.22
CA GLN A 3 12.64 25.02 73.83
C GLN A 3 11.70 25.22 72.64
N TRP A 4 12.14 24.78 71.47
CA TRP A 4 11.29 24.75 70.29
C TRP A 4 10.27 23.62 70.41
N GLN A 5 9.06 23.87 69.93
CA GLN A 5 7.98 22.90 69.91
C GLN A 5 7.27 22.91 68.55
N ARG A 6 6.96 21.72 68.02
CA ARG A 6 6.18 21.52 66.80
C ARG A 6 4.84 20.86 67.12
N ASP A 7 3.78 21.25 66.42
CA ASP A 7 2.51 20.54 66.38
C ASP A 7 2.09 20.25 64.93
N THR A 8 1.89 18.97 64.60
CA THR A 8 1.41 18.49 63.29
C THR A 8 -0.01 17.91 63.36
N GLY A 9 -0.79 18.31 64.37
CA GLY A 9 -2.19 17.90 64.56
C GLY A 9 -2.45 16.99 65.78
N SER A 10 -1.41 16.69 66.57
CA SER A 10 -1.50 15.84 67.78
C SER A 10 -1.05 16.55 69.06
N GLY A 11 -0.82 17.86 69.00
CA GLY A 11 -0.30 18.67 70.10
C GLY A 11 1.20 18.94 69.99
N PHE A 12 1.65 19.96 70.72
CA PHE A 12 3.04 20.43 70.71
C PHE A 12 4.02 19.43 71.36
N VAL A 13 5.04 19.03 70.61
CA VAL A 13 6.17 18.22 71.08
C VAL A 13 7.48 18.99 71.00
N ASN A 14 8.41 18.73 71.93
CA ASN A 14 9.72 19.39 71.95
C ASN A 14 10.59 18.95 70.76
N VAL A 15 11.16 19.91 70.05
CA VAL A 15 12.07 19.73 68.91
C VAL A 15 13.29 20.63 69.03
N GLY A 16 14.31 20.39 68.21
CA GLY A 16 15.53 21.19 68.20
C GLY A 16 16.38 21.07 69.47
N THR A 17 17.24 22.06 69.68
CA THR A 17 18.15 22.17 70.85
C THR A 17 17.95 23.51 71.55
N ASP A 18 18.55 23.72 72.73
CA ASP A 18 18.53 25.02 73.45
C ASP A 18 19.33 26.10 72.72
N GLN A 19 18.72 26.62 71.65
CA GLN A 19 19.29 27.64 70.77
C GLN A 19 18.22 28.67 70.43
N ALA A 20 18.66 29.90 70.22
CA ALA A 20 17.78 31.00 69.83
C ALA A 20 17.17 30.84 68.43
N THR A 21 17.64 29.87 67.64
CA THR A 21 17.19 29.58 66.27
C THR A 21 16.80 28.12 66.12
N TYR A 22 15.88 27.85 65.18
CA TYR A 22 15.47 26.52 64.76
C TYR A 22 15.35 26.52 63.22
N THR A 23 16.03 25.57 62.58
CA THR A 23 15.93 25.36 61.14
C THR A 23 14.79 24.38 60.88
N LEU A 24 13.83 24.78 60.04
CA LEU A 24 12.72 23.93 59.63
C LEU A 24 13.23 22.81 58.71
N GLY A 25 12.60 21.63 58.80
CA GLY A 25 12.74 20.54 57.83
C GLY A 25 11.40 19.87 57.55
N ASP A 26 11.40 18.79 56.77
CA ASP A 26 10.17 18.17 56.23
C ASP A 26 9.21 17.68 57.32
N ALA A 27 9.77 17.24 58.45
CA ALA A 27 8.98 16.85 59.61
C ALA A 27 8.14 18.01 60.22
N ASP A 28 8.44 19.26 59.87
CA ASP A 28 7.68 20.44 60.28
C ASP A 28 6.59 20.87 59.27
N VAL A 29 6.62 20.35 58.03
CA VAL A 29 5.69 20.72 56.95
C VAL A 29 4.25 20.41 57.32
N GLY A 30 3.34 21.35 57.00
CA GLY A 30 1.91 21.29 57.35
C GLY A 30 1.60 21.57 58.82
N GLY A 31 2.61 21.50 59.71
CA GLY A 31 2.50 21.83 61.12
C GLY A 31 2.77 23.29 61.45
N VAL A 32 2.70 23.61 62.74
CA VAL A 32 3.07 24.92 63.29
C VAL A 32 4.18 24.76 64.32
N VAL A 33 5.03 25.78 64.45
CA VAL A 33 6.13 25.80 65.42
C VAL A 33 5.95 26.96 66.40
N ARG A 34 6.41 26.79 67.64
CA ARG A 34 6.51 27.85 68.65
C ARG A 34 7.76 27.65 69.51
N VAL A 35 8.14 28.66 70.28
CA VAL A 35 9.26 28.57 71.23
C VAL A 35 8.79 28.91 72.65
N VAL A 36 9.27 28.13 73.62
CA VAL A 36 9.15 28.42 75.05
C VAL A 36 10.49 28.92 75.54
N VAL A 37 10.53 30.14 76.07
CA VAL A 37 11.73 30.72 76.67
C VAL A 37 11.59 30.70 78.18
N ALA A 38 12.46 29.95 78.84
CA ALA A 38 12.49 29.83 80.29
C ALA A 38 13.78 30.43 80.89
N TYR A 39 13.64 31.08 82.03
CA TYR A 39 14.74 31.67 82.80
C TYR A 39 14.42 31.65 84.30
N VAL A 40 15.43 31.92 85.14
CA VAL A 40 15.26 32.09 86.59
C VAL A 40 15.52 33.54 86.93
N ASP A 41 14.59 34.17 87.64
CA ASP A 41 14.73 35.57 88.03
C ASP A 41 15.80 35.75 89.14
N GLN A 42 16.06 37.00 89.49
CA GLN A 42 17.04 37.36 90.51
C GLN A 42 16.63 36.95 91.94
N GLN A 43 15.39 36.49 92.13
CA GLN A 43 14.84 36.02 93.40
C GLN A 43 14.75 34.48 93.45
N GLY A 44 15.21 33.79 92.39
CA GLY A 44 15.21 32.33 92.30
C GLY A 44 13.92 31.70 91.76
N THR A 45 12.99 32.50 91.23
CA THR A 45 11.73 32.05 90.65
C THR A 45 11.93 31.59 89.21
N ALA A 46 11.46 30.38 88.86
CA ALA A 46 11.47 29.91 87.48
C ALA A 46 10.31 30.53 86.68
N GLU A 47 10.64 31.17 85.56
CA GLU A 47 9.71 31.90 84.70
C GLU A 47 9.78 31.32 83.27
N ALA A 48 8.64 31.25 82.58
CA ALA A 48 8.59 30.79 81.19
C ALA A 48 7.54 31.58 80.39
N VAL A 49 7.90 31.97 79.16
CA VAL A 49 6.98 32.59 78.20
C VAL A 49 6.93 31.76 76.92
N THR A 50 5.73 31.58 76.37
CA THR A 50 5.52 30.85 75.12
C THR A 50 5.13 31.83 74.02
N SER A 51 5.78 31.76 72.86
CA SER A 51 5.39 32.56 71.69
C SER A 51 4.03 32.14 71.15
N ALA A 52 3.41 32.98 70.34
CA ALA A 52 2.38 32.50 69.42
C ALA A 52 2.96 31.42 68.49
N ALA A 53 2.12 30.50 68.03
CA ALA A 53 2.50 29.55 67.00
C ALA A 53 2.63 30.26 65.65
N THR A 54 3.50 29.75 64.78
CA THR A 54 3.59 30.19 63.39
C THR A 54 2.32 29.87 62.61
N ALA A 55 2.20 30.42 61.40
CA ALA A 55 1.33 29.82 60.40
C ALA A 55 1.82 28.40 60.05
N ALA A 56 0.96 27.64 59.35
CA ALA A 56 1.34 26.33 58.84
C ALA A 56 2.57 26.46 57.92
N ILE A 57 3.54 25.57 58.12
CA ILE A 57 4.80 25.58 57.38
C ILE A 57 4.56 25.01 55.99
N SER A 58 4.94 25.77 54.96
CA SER A 58 4.84 25.35 53.58
C SER A 58 5.99 24.42 53.21
N ALA A 59 5.64 23.39 52.44
CA ALA A 59 6.55 22.51 51.72
C ALA A 59 7.46 23.28 50.74
N VAL A 60 8.67 22.77 50.51
CA VAL A 60 9.56 23.16 49.41
C VAL A 60 9.96 21.89 48.68
N ASN A 61 9.89 21.92 47.35
CA ASN A 61 10.12 20.74 46.53
C ASN A 61 11.55 20.21 46.62
N ASP A 62 11.67 18.92 46.91
CA ASP A 62 12.90 18.16 46.74
C ASP A 62 12.94 17.52 45.34
N ALA A 63 13.95 17.87 44.55
CA ALA A 63 14.07 17.31 43.20
C ALA A 63 14.37 15.81 43.25
N HIS A 64 13.69 15.06 42.39
CA HIS A 64 13.90 13.63 42.23
C HIS A 64 15.32 13.26 41.77
N THR A 65 15.69 12.01 42.03
CA THR A 65 16.92 11.38 41.56
C THR A 65 16.60 10.14 40.71
N GLY A 66 17.61 9.61 40.02
CA GLY A 66 17.43 8.47 39.10
C GLY A 66 16.91 8.92 37.74
N GLY A 67 16.27 8.00 37.00
CA GLY A 67 15.73 8.31 35.68
C GLY A 67 14.90 7.19 35.09
N VAL A 68 14.50 7.40 33.84
CA VAL A 68 13.65 6.50 33.06
C VAL A 68 14.40 5.97 31.85
N SER A 69 14.22 4.69 31.56
CA SER A 69 14.77 4.02 30.39
C SER A 69 13.69 3.19 29.71
N ILE A 70 13.92 2.82 28.45
CA ILE A 70 13.07 1.91 27.70
C ILE A 70 13.82 0.61 27.48
N THR A 71 13.12 -0.51 27.66
CA THR A 71 13.56 -1.85 27.30
C THR A 71 12.62 -2.45 26.25
N GLY A 72 13.10 -3.44 25.50
CA GLY A 72 12.38 -4.02 24.37
C GLY A 72 13.12 -3.78 23.05
N THR A 73 12.58 -4.33 21.96
CA THR A 73 13.17 -4.23 20.63
C THR A 73 12.45 -3.13 19.84
N ALA A 74 13.22 -2.25 19.19
CA ALA A 74 12.71 -1.19 18.31
C ALA A 74 12.30 -1.77 16.94
N THR A 75 11.27 -2.60 16.94
CA THR A 75 10.71 -3.24 15.74
C THR A 75 9.20 -3.24 15.87
N GLU A 76 8.50 -2.96 14.78
CA GLU A 76 7.05 -3.04 14.70
C GLU A 76 6.50 -4.35 15.28
N ASN A 77 5.29 -4.30 15.83
CA ASN A 77 4.62 -5.39 16.52
C ASN A 77 5.32 -5.86 17.82
N GLN A 78 6.44 -5.23 18.23
CA GLN A 78 7.08 -5.49 19.52
C GLN A 78 6.59 -4.52 20.60
N THR A 79 6.66 -4.98 21.85
CA THR A 79 6.31 -4.17 23.02
C THR A 79 7.55 -3.55 23.67
N LEU A 80 7.52 -2.23 23.85
CA LEU A 80 8.45 -1.47 24.67
C LEU A 80 7.94 -1.40 26.11
N THR A 81 8.87 -1.45 27.07
CA THR A 81 8.58 -1.33 28.51
C THR A 81 9.41 -0.22 29.14
N ALA A 82 8.76 0.72 29.79
CA ALA A 82 9.37 1.76 30.60
C ALA A 82 9.92 1.15 31.91
N ALA A 83 11.20 1.38 32.18
CA ALA A 83 11.84 1.03 33.43
C ALA A 83 12.24 2.31 34.16
N SER A 84 11.84 2.43 35.43
CA SER A 84 12.12 3.58 36.28
C SER A 84 13.09 3.21 37.40
N THR A 85 14.03 4.11 37.65
CA THR A 85 14.92 4.09 38.83
C THR A 85 14.70 5.34 39.69
N LEU A 86 13.57 6.01 39.50
CA LEU A 86 13.24 7.25 40.20
C LEU A 86 13.23 7.02 41.71
N ALA A 87 13.69 8.02 42.44
CA ALA A 87 13.62 8.09 43.88
C ALA A 87 13.49 9.54 44.32
N ASP A 88 12.68 9.77 45.35
CA ASP A 88 12.32 11.09 45.83
C ASP A 88 12.33 11.08 47.37
N ALA A 89 12.87 12.13 47.98
CA ALA A 89 12.94 12.26 49.43
C ALA A 89 11.55 12.38 50.06
N ASP A 90 10.62 12.99 49.33
CA ASP A 90 9.22 13.18 49.70
C ASP A 90 8.33 12.00 49.30
N GLY A 91 8.93 11.00 48.65
CA GLY A 91 8.28 9.77 48.22
C GLY A 91 7.68 9.86 46.82
N LEU A 92 7.54 8.71 46.17
CA LEU A 92 6.94 8.61 44.84
C LEU A 92 5.44 8.34 44.94
N GLY A 93 4.65 9.18 44.29
CA GLY A 93 3.25 8.86 44.00
C GLY A 93 3.11 7.82 42.88
N THR A 94 1.88 7.64 42.42
CA THR A 94 1.57 6.80 41.26
C THR A 94 2.29 7.36 40.02
N LEU A 95 3.01 6.49 39.32
CA LEU A 95 3.65 6.84 38.05
C LEU A 95 2.63 6.83 36.91
N HIS A 96 2.68 7.87 36.10
CA HIS A 96 1.92 8.05 34.87
C HIS A 96 2.86 8.08 33.66
N TYR A 97 2.44 7.54 32.52
CA TYR A 97 3.27 7.29 31.34
C TYR A 97 2.67 7.96 30.10
N ASP A 98 3.41 8.90 29.52
CA ASP A 98 3.12 9.49 28.21
C ASP A 98 4.17 9.03 27.19
N TRP A 99 3.77 8.07 26.36
CA TRP A 99 4.59 7.62 25.23
C TRP A 99 4.53 8.65 24.10
N GLN A 100 5.69 9.02 23.59
CA GLN A 100 5.86 10.05 22.57
C GLN A 100 6.64 9.51 21.38
N ARG A 101 6.24 9.91 20.17
CA ARG A 101 6.89 9.54 18.91
C ARG A 101 7.43 10.75 18.18
N ASP A 102 8.56 10.60 17.53
CA ASP A 102 9.10 11.55 16.55
C ASP A 102 9.37 10.84 15.21
N THR A 103 8.73 11.30 14.14
CA THR A 103 8.92 10.84 12.75
C THR A 103 9.61 11.90 11.88
N GLY A 104 10.32 12.86 12.49
CA GLY A 104 11.11 13.89 11.82
C GLY A 104 10.69 15.34 12.11
N SER A 105 9.71 15.56 12.99
CA SER A 105 9.19 16.91 13.32
C SER A 105 9.20 17.23 14.82
N GLY A 106 9.79 16.35 15.63
CA GLY A 106 9.84 16.45 17.08
C GLY A 106 8.89 15.44 17.76
N PHE A 107 9.13 15.22 19.06
CA PHE A 107 8.32 14.30 19.85
C PHE A 107 6.92 14.86 20.14
N VAL A 108 5.90 14.06 19.82
CA VAL A 108 4.50 14.31 20.14
C VAL A 108 3.92 13.14 20.92
N SER A 109 2.97 13.40 21.82
CA SER A 109 2.25 12.34 22.53
C SER A 109 1.50 11.45 21.54
N ILE A 110 1.63 10.13 21.72
CA ILE A 110 0.97 9.12 20.91
C ILE A 110 -0.53 9.02 21.28
N GLY A 111 -0.91 9.47 22.47
CA GLY A 111 -2.26 9.24 23.02
C GLY A 111 -2.50 7.79 23.41
N ALA A 112 -1.44 7.03 23.70
CA ALA A 112 -1.51 5.68 24.23
C ALA A 112 -2.14 5.66 25.62
N ALA A 113 -2.59 4.48 26.05
CA ALA A 113 -3.05 4.31 27.43
C ALA A 113 -1.91 4.61 28.42
N ASP A 114 -2.27 5.19 29.56
CA ASP A 114 -1.38 5.45 30.69
C ASP A 114 -0.88 4.12 31.29
N GLN A 115 0.17 3.57 30.69
CA GLN A 115 0.71 2.26 30.99
C GLN A 115 2.23 2.24 30.81
N ALA A 116 2.89 1.43 31.65
CA ALA A 116 4.33 1.22 31.57
C ALA A 116 4.80 0.51 30.28
N THR A 117 3.88 0.06 29.44
CA THR A 117 4.18 -0.65 28.19
C THR A 117 3.48 -0.03 27.00
N TYR A 118 4.14 -0.03 25.84
CA TYR A 118 3.60 0.42 24.56
C TYR A 118 3.97 -0.55 23.45
N THR A 119 2.99 -1.02 22.68
CA THR A 119 3.22 -1.87 21.51
C THR A 119 3.37 -1.00 20.28
N LEU A 120 4.48 -1.17 19.57
CA LEU A 120 4.81 -0.47 18.33
C LEU A 120 3.90 -0.94 17.18
N GLY A 121 3.48 -0.01 16.33
CA GLY A 121 2.76 -0.29 15.08
C GLY A 121 3.27 0.56 13.91
N ASP A 122 2.58 0.50 12.77
CA ASP A 122 3.02 1.02 11.46
C ASP A 122 3.35 2.52 11.53
N ALA A 123 2.57 3.28 12.29
CA ALA A 123 2.78 4.73 12.46
C ALA A 123 4.09 5.07 13.20
N ASP A 124 4.72 4.11 13.89
CA ASP A 124 6.00 4.26 14.57
C ASP A 124 7.21 3.96 13.65
N VAL A 125 7.00 3.25 12.54
CA VAL A 125 8.07 2.77 11.66
C VAL A 125 8.91 3.93 11.11
N GLY A 126 10.23 3.75 11.12
CA GLY A 126 11.21 4.76 10.71
C GLY A 126 11.41 5.91 11.72
N GLY A 127 10.48 6.11 12.64
CA GLY A 127 10.58 7.09 13.73
C GLY A 127 11.31 6.55 14.96
N VAL A 128 11.35 7.36 16.01
CA VAL A 128 11.84 6.97 17.34
C VAL A 128 10.78 7.21 18.40
N VAL A 129 10.77 6.39 19.44
CA VAL A 129 9.81 6.48 20.55
C VAL A 129 10.53 6.80 21.87
N ARG A 130 9.94 7.63 22.72
CA ARG A 130 10.37 7.87 24.10
C ARG A 130 9.18 7.82 25.05
N VAL A 131 9.44 7.83 26.36
CA VAL A 131 8.39 7.93 27.37
C VAL A 131 8.72 9.05 28.36
N VAL A 132 7.71 9.85 28.70
CA VAL A 132 7.75 10.80 29.81
C VAL A 132 6.98 10.16 30.96
N VAL A 133 7.65 9.96 32.10
CA VAL A 133 7.03 9.45 33.31
C VAL A 133 6.84 10.59 34.28
N SER A 134 5.61 10.79 34.76
CA SER A 134 5.28 11.82 35.74
C SER A 134 4.65 11.24 36.99
N TYR A 135 4.74 11.97 38.09
CA TYR A 135 4.10 11.62 39.35
C TYR A 135 3.87 12.87 40.21
N THR A 136 3.12 12.72 41.28
CA THR A 136 3.00 13.73 42.35
C THR A 136 3.61 13.15 43.61
N ASP A 137 4.54 13.86 44.24
CA ASP A 137 5.23 13.39 45.45
C ASP A 137 4.32 13.43 46.70
N GLY A 138 4.87 13.04 47.86
CA GLY A 138 4.15 13.07 49.13
C GLY A 138 3.82 14.46 49.67
N GLN A 139 4.47 15.52 49.15
CA GLN A 139 4.25 16.91 49.53
C GLN A 139 3.32 17.66 48.55
N GLY A 140 2.94 17.02 47.44
CA GLY A 140 2.01 17.54 46.43
C GLY A 140 2.65 18.23 45.23
N PHE A 141 3.98 18.13 45.04
CA PHE A 141 4.65 18.68 43.87
C PHE A 141 4.59 17.71 42.68
N ALA A 142 4.45 18.26 41.47
CA ALA A 142 4.40 17.49 40.25
C ALA A 142 5.80 17.34 39.66
N GLU A 143 6.24 16.09 39.48
CA GLU A 143 7.56 15.72 39.02
C GLU A 143 7.49 14.92 37.72
N SER A 144 8.55 14.98 36.92
CA SER A 144 8.63 14.16 35.70
C SER A 144 10.06 13.90 35.25
N ALA A 145 10.26 12.74 34.61
CA ALA A 145 11.50 12.34 33.97
C ALA A 145 11.23 11.80 32.57
N THR A 146 12.12 12.10 31.63
CA THR A 146 11.99 11.68 30.22
C THR A 146 13.09 10.69 29.86
N SER A 147 12.73 9.59 29.20
CA SER A 147 13.71 8.63 28.69
C SER A 147 14.45 9.19 27.46
N PHE A 148 15.60 8.60 27.15
CA PHE A 148 16.14 8.71 25.79
C PHE A 148 15.18 8.07 24.78
N GLY A 149 15.25 8.50 23.52
CA GLY A 149 14.54 7.86 22.42
C GLY A 149 15.12 6.49 22.10
N THR A 150 14.31 5.60 21.54
CA THR A 150 14.76 4.33 20.97
C THR A 150 15.65 4.54 19.75
N ALA A 151 16.24 3.46 19.23
CA ALA A 151 16.66 3.42 17.84
C ALA A 151 15.45 3.60 16.90
N ALA A 152 15.72 3.87 15.63
CA ALA A 152 14.67 3.92 14.61
C ALA A 152 13.91 2.59 14.58
N ILE A 153 12.58 2.65 14.56
CA ILE A 153 11.73 1.46 14.58
C ILE A 153 11.82 0.76 13.23
N ALA A 154 12.21 -0.52 13.23
CA ALA A 154 12.27 -1.35 12.03
C ALA A 154 10.89 -1.85 11.61
N ASN A 155 10.61 -1.87 10.30
CA ASN A 155 9.39 -2.41 9.71
C ASN A 155 9.34 -3.94 9.80
N VAL A 156 8.12 -4.49 9.87
CA VAL A 156 7.80 -5.90 9.67
C VAL A 156 6.77 -5.98 8.56
N ASN A 157 7.15 -6.48 7.38
CA ASN A 157 6.28 -6.47 6.21
C ASN A 157 4.88 -7.06 6.47
N ASP A 158 3.85 -6.27 6.21
CA ASP A 158 2.47 -6.69 6.11
C ASP A 158 2.19 -7.21 4.70
N ALA A 159 1.57 -8.38 4.60
CA ALA A 159 1.16 -8.89 3.30
C ALA A 159 -0.03 -8.09 2.77
N HIS A 160 0.00 -7.77 1.47
CA HIS A 160 -1.13 -7.10 0.84
C HIS A 160 -2.46 -7.85 0.93
N THR A 161 -3.52 -7.08 0.77
CA THR A 161 -4.89 -7.55 0.63
C THR A 161 -5.45 -7.19 -0.75
N GLY A 162 -6.53 -7.86 -1.16
CA GLY A 162 -7.12 -7.66 -2.49
C GLY A 162 -6.44 -8.53 -3.55
N GLY A 163 -6.40 -8.07 -4.80
CA GLY A 163 -5.75 -8.83 -5.87
C GLY A 163 -5.82 -8.18 -7.26
N ALA A 164 -5.51 -9.00 -8.27
CA ALA A 164 -5.54 -8.64 -9.67
C ALA A 164 -6.65 -9.38 -10.41
N SER A 165 -7.30 -8.70 -11.36
CA SER A 165 -8.26 -9.31 -12.29
C SER A 165 -8.11 -8.69 -13.68
N ILE A 166 -8.74 -9.31 -14.68
CA ILE A 166 -8.72 -8.84 -16.07
C ILE A 166 -10.14 -8.58 -16.52
N THR A 167 -10.35 -7.48 -17.24
CA THR A 167 -11.59 -7.15 -17.93
C THR A 167 -11.34 -6.90 -19.42
N GLY A 168 -12.39 -6.98 -20.23
CA GLY A 168 -12.32 -6.85 -21.69
C GLY A 168 -12.97 -8.04 -22.40
N THR A 169 -12.91 -8.04 -23.72
CA THR A 169 -13.36 -9.15 -24.57
C THR A 169 -12.17 -10.05 -24.86
N PHE A 170 -12.32 -11.36 -24.65
CA PHE A 170 -11.27 -12.35 -24.91
C PHE A 170 -11.27 -12.81 -26.38
N ALA A 171 -11.11 -11.85 -27.29
CA ALA A 171 -11.00 -12.08 -28.72
C ALA A 171 -9.76 -11.37 -29.26
N GLU A 172 -9.21 -11.86 -30.37
CA GLU A 172 -8.16 -11.18 -31.11
C GLU A 172 -8.51 -9.70 -31.39
N ASP A 173 -7.47 -8.86 -31.42
CA ASP A 173 -7.49 -7.40 -31.57
C ASP A 173 -8.16 -6.60 -30.45
N GLU A 174 -8.84 -7.28 -29.52
CA GLU A 174 -9.43 -6.63 -28.37
C GLU A 174 -8.38 -6.23 -27.32
N VAL A 175 -8.70 -5.17 -26.59
CA VAL A 175 -7.85 -4.66 -25.51
C VAL A 175 -8.35 -5.18 -24.18
N LEU A 176 -7.48 -5.91 -23.48
CA LEU A 176 -7.69 -6.31 -22.10
C LEU A 176 -7.16 -5.24 -21.14
N THR A 177 -7.82 -5.07 -20.01
CA THR A 177 -7.42 -4.15 -18.94
C THR A 177 -7.23 -4.91 -17.64
N ALA A 178 -6.07 -4.73 -17.01
CA ALA A 178 -5.76 -5.19 -15.67
C ALA A 178 -6.47 -4.29 -14.64
N VAL A 179 -7.17 -4.91 -13.71
CA VAL A 179 -7.85 -4.25 -12.60
C VAL A 179 -7.18 -4.68 -11.31
N SER A 180 -6.75 -3.70 -10.51
CA SER A 180 -6.17 -3.91 -9.19
C SER A 180 -7.15 -3.49 -8.10
N THR A 181 -7.28 -4.33 -7.07
CA THR A 181 -7.90 -3.97 -5.78
C THR A 181 -6.90 -4.08 -4.64
N ILE A 182 -5.60 -4.11 -4.96
CA ILE A 182 -4.52 -4.29 -4.01
C ILE A 182 -4.50 -3.11 -3.03
N ALA A 183 -4.43 -3.43 -1.74
CA ALA A 183 -4.23 -2.48 -0.66
C ALA A 183 -3.23 -3.04 0.34
N ASP A 184 -2.41 -2.16 0.89
CA ASP A 184 -1.24 -2.52 1.70
C ASP A 184 -1.09 -1.54 2.87
N ALA A 185 -0.84 -2.07 4.08
CA ALA A 185 -0.65 -1.31 5.30
C ALA A 185 0.72 -0.60 5.32
N ASP A 186 1.75 -1.25 4.76
CA ASP A 186 3.08 -0.67 4.50
C ASP A 186 3.05 0.36 3.37
N GLY A 187 1.89 0.54 2.75
CA GLY A 187 1.61 1.54 1.75
C GLY A 187 1.92 1.07 0.34
N LEU A 188 1.06 1.44 -0.61
CA LEU A 188 1.16 0.98 -1.98
C LEU A 188 2.11 1.87 -2.82
N GLY A 189 3.09 1.25 -3.48
CA GLY A 189 3.93 1.92 -4.46
C GLY A 189 3.31 2.02 -5.86
N THR A 190 4.15 2.34 -6.84
CA THR A 190 3.73 2.34 -8.25
C THR A 190 3.46 0.91 -8.71
N LEU A 191 2.29 0.68 -9.30
CA LEU A 191 1.94 -0.62 -9.87
C LEU A 191 2.62 -0.82 -11.22
N HIS A 192 3.19 -2.00 -11.38
CA HIS A 192 3.76 -2.51 -12.62
C HIS A 192 3.01 -3.78 -13.04
N TYR A 193 2.99 -4.05 -14.34
CA TYR A 193 2.16 -5.06 -14.97
C TYR A 193 3.00 -5.97 -15.86
N GLN A 194 2.95 -7.27 -15.61
CA GLN A 194 3.52 -8.25 -16.51
C GLN A 194 2.40 -9.15 -17.02
N TRP A 195 2.03 -8.95 -18.28
CA TRP A 195 1.13 -9.86 -18.98
C TRP A 195 1.85 -11.17 -19.29
N GLN A 196 1.10 -12.26 -19.21
CA GLN A 196 1.58 -13.60 -19.51
C GLN A 196 0.57 -14.36 -20.35
N ARG A 197 1.06 -15.14 -21.32
CA ARG A 197 0.26 -16.00 -22.20
C ARG A 197 0.66 -17.46 -22.02
N ASP A 198 -0.30 -18.37 -22.11
CA ASP A 198 -0.07 -19.81 -22.25
C ASP A 198 -0.91 -20.37 -23.42
N VAL A 199 -0.24 -21.00 -24.39
CA VAL A 199 -0.83 -21.68 -25.56
C VAL A 199 -0.61 -23.20 -25.52
N GLY A 200 -0.45 -23.77 -24.32
CA GLY A 200 -0.27 -25.22 -24.07
C GLY A 200 1.13 -25.62 -23.59
N GLY A 201 2.01 -24.66 -23.31
CA GLY A 201 3.40 -24.88 -22.90
C GLY A 201 3.78 -24.27 -21.55
N GLY A 202 2.84 -23.61 -20.87
CA GLY A 202 3.07 -22.81 -19.67
C GLY A 202 3.09 -21.30 -19.97
N PHE A 203 2.94 -20.50 -18.92
CA PHE A 203 2.90 -19.05 -19.01
C PHE A 203 4.27 -18.44 -19.37
N VAL A 204 4.29 -17.63 -20.44
CA VAL A 204 5.43 -16.82 -20.87
C VAL A 204 5.10 -15.34 -20.81
N ASN A 205 6.09 -14.49 -20.51
CA ASN A 205 5.91 -13.04 -20.45
C ASN A 205 5.66 -12.46 -21.85
N VAL A 206 4.65 -11.59 -21.95
CA VAL A 206 4.23 -10.91 -23.18
C VAL A 206 3.87 -9.45 -22.88
N GLY A 207 3.68 -8.67 -23.93
CA GLY A 207 3.34 -7.26 -23.81
C GLY A 207 4.44 -6.43 -23.18
N VAL A 208 4.05 -5.23 -22.74
CA VAL A 208 4.90 -4.26 -22.05
C VAL A 208 4.34 -3.98 -20.66
N ASP A 209 5.10 -3.25 -19.84
CA ASP A 209 4.68 -2.79 -18.51
C ASP A 209 3.58 -1.73 -18.62
N GLN A 210 2.35 -2.19 -18.84
CA GLN A 210 1.15 -1.38 -18.99
C GLN A 210 -0.07 -2.10 -18.42
N ALA A 211 -1.00 -1.33 -17.88
CA ALA A 211 -2.27 -1.83 -17.37
C ALA A 211 -3.16 -2.45 -18.47
N THR A 212 -2.82 -2.29 -19.75
CA THR A 212 -3.58 -2.83 -20.87
C THR A 212 -2.73 -3.74 -21.76
N TYR A 213 -3.37 -4.71 -22.39
CA TYR A 213 -2.75 -5.62 -23.35
C TYR A 213 -3.70 -5.87 -24.52
N THR A 214 -3.23 -5.56 -25.74
CA THR A 214 -3.95 -5.88 -26.98
C THR A 214 -3.63 -7.32 -27.37
N LEU A 215 -4.68 -8.11 -27.55
CA LEU A 215 -4.56 -9.49 -28.02
C LEU A 215 -4.13 -9.53 -29.49
N SER A 216 -3.40 -10.58 -29.85
CA SER A 216 -2.87 -10.82 -31.19
C SER A 216 -3.11 -12.26 -31.63
N ASP A 217 -2.86 -12.56 -32.90
CA ASP A 217 -2.79 -13.92 -33.47
C ASP A 217 -2.10 -14.94 -32.55
N ALA A 218 -0.99 -14.53 -31.92
CA ALA A 218 -0.18 -15.41 -31.08
C ALA A 218 -0.88 -15.82 -29.78
N ASP A 219 -1.96 -15.14 -29.40
CA ASP A 219 -2.78 -15.41 -28.21
C ASP A 219 -3.94 -16.38 -28.48
N ILE A 220 -4.33 -16.57 -29.76
CA ILE A 220 -5.50 -17.37 -30.14
C ILE A 220 -5.41 -18.79 -29.61
N GLY A 221 -6.53 -19.27 -29.05
CA GLY A 221 -6.66 -20.60 -28.46
C GLY A 221 -5.94 -20.77 -27.12
N GLY A 222 -5.08 -19.82 -26.73
CA GLY A 222 -4.42 -19.77 -25.43
C GLY A 222 -5.24 -19.01 -24.39
N VAL A 223 -4.65 -18.88 -23.20
CA VAL A 223 -5.17 -18.05 -22.10
C VAL A 223 -4.13 -17.02 -21.70
N VAL A 224 -4.58 -15.89 -21.16
CA VAL A 224 -3.71 -14.84 -20.63
C VAL A 224 -3.98 -14.59 -19.15
N ARG A 225 -2.97 -14.11 -18.44
CA ARG A 225 -3.08 -13.59 -17.07
C ARG A 225 -2.18 -12.38 -16.90
N VAL A 226 -2.41 -11.59 -15.86
CA VAL A 226 -1.55 -10.46 -15.50
C VAL A 226 -0.99 -10.65 -14.10
N VAL A 227 0.30 -10.40 -13.94
CA VAL A 227 0.97 -10.26 -12.64
C VAL A 227 1.14 -8.78 -12.39
N ILE A 228 0.45 -8.26 -11.37
CA ILE A 228 0.63 -6.89 -10.90
C ILE A 228 1.64 -6.94 -9.76
N TYR A 229 2.72 -6.19 -9.86
CA TYR A 229 3.76 -6.13 -8.84
C TYR A 229 4.11 -4.68 -8.50
N TYR A 230 4.59 -4.46 -7.28
CA TYR A 230 4.96 -3.15 -6.79
C TYR A 230 6.03 -3.29 -5.69
N THR A 231 6.60 -2.16 -5.29
CA THR A 231 7.40 -2.06 -4.07
C THR A 231 6.64 -1.17 -3.10
N ASP A 232 6.38 -1.63 -1.89
CA ASP A 232 5.68 -0.85 -0.86
C ASP A 232 6.51 0.38 -0.42
N GLN A 233 6.00 1.20 0.51
CA GLN A 233 6.74 2.37 0.98
C GLN A 233 7.88 2.03 1.96
N GLN A 234 7.98 0.77 2.38
CA GLN A 234 9.01 0.25 3.29
C GLN A 234 10.12 -0.53 2.54
N GLY A 235 9.99 -0.69 1.23
CA GLY A 235 10.96 -1.31 0.34
C GLY A 235 10.72 -2.80 0.04
N THR A 236 9.60 -3.40 0.44
CA THR A 236 9.31 -4.80 0.12
C THR A 236 8.68 -4.93 -1.26
N VAL A 237 9.15 -5.89 -2.04
CA VAL A 237 8.57 -6.22 -3.36
C VAL A 237 7.47 -7.23 -3.20
N GLU A 238 6.28 -6.86 -3.66
CA GLU A 238 5.08 -7.68 -3.56
C GLU A 238 4.39 -7.84 -4.92
N SER A 239 3.52 -8.84 -5.03
CA SER A 239 2.76 -9.08 -6.27
C SER A 239 1.46 -9.83 -6.05
N ALA A 240 0.50 -9.59 -6.95
CA ALA A 240 -0.73 -10.35 -7.09
C ALA A 240 -0.88 -10.83 -8.54
N THR A 241 -1.28 -12.09 -8.71
CA THR A 241 -1.51 -12.69 -10.02
C THR A 241 -3.00 -12.88 -10.24
N SER A 242 -3.50 -12.46 -11.40
CA SER A 242 -4.91 -12.70 -11.77
C SER A 242 -5.16 -14.19 -12.04
N ALA A 243 -6.42 -14.59 -11.99
CA ALA A 243 -6.83 -15.83 -12.65
C ALA A 243 -6.50 -15.77 -14.15
N ALA A 244 -6.31 -16.94 -14.76
CA ALA A 244 -6.21 -17.05 -16.21
C ALA A 244 -7.55 -16.70 -16.87
N SER A 245 -7.51 -16.09 -18.04
CA SER A 245 -8.68 -15.78 -18.85
C SER A 245 -9.36 -17.04 -19.40
N ALA A 246 -10.51 -16.84 -20.04
CA ALA A 246 -11.01 -17.83 -21.00
C ALA A 246 -10.07 -17.92 -22.22
N ALA A 247 -10.24 -18.97 -23.02
CA ALA A 247 -9.50 -19.11 -24.27
C ALA A 247 -9.80 -17.95 -25.22
N ILE A 248 -8.76 -17.40 -25.86
CA ILE A 248 -8.91 -16.27 -26.78
C ILE A 248 -9.48 -16.76 -28.11
N SER A 249 -10.55 -16.11 -28.59
CA SER A 249 -11.16 -16.41 -29.88
C SER A 249 -10.52 -15.61 -31.01
N ALA A 250 -10.35 -16.26 -32.15
CA ALA A 250 -10.08 -15.68 -33.46
C ALA A 250 -11.14 -14.64 -33.88
N THR A 251 -10.73 -13.60 -34.61
CA THR A 251 -11.62 -12.62 -35.26
C THR A 251 -11.28 -12.56 -36.74
N ASN A 252 -12.29 -12.55 -37.62
CA ASN A 252 -12.02 -12.53 -39.06
C ASN A 252 -11.44 -11.20 -39.53
N ASP A 253 -10.26 -11.24 -40.13
CA ASP A 253 -9.72 -10.13 -40.89
C ASP A 253 -10.25 -10.09 -42.33
N ALA A 254 -10.39 -8.89 -42.88
CA ALA A 254 -10.80 -8.73 -44.27
C ALA A 254 -9.59 -8.91 -45.21
N PRO A 255 -9.73 -9.62 -46.36
CA PRO A 255 -8.69 -9.68 -47.36
C PRO A 255 -8.22 -8.30 -47.81
N THR A 256 -6.92 -8.21 -48.09
CA THR A 256 -6.30 -7.06 -48.74
C THR A 256 -5.91 -7.39 -50.19
N GLY A 257 -5.73 -6.34 -51.01
CA GLY A 257 -5.43 -6.50 -52.42
C GLY A 257 -6.67 -6.85 -53.27
N GLY A 258 -6.49 -7.64 -54.32
CA GLY A 258 -7.58 -7.98 -55.22
C GLY A 258 -7.31 -9.07 -56.23
N VAL A 259 -8.35 -9.35 -57.02
CA VAL A 259 -8.32 -10.29 -58.15
C VAL A 259 -8.50 -9.50 -59.43
N SER A 260 -7.62 -9.72 -60.40
CA SER A 260 -7.74 -9.14 -61.74
C SER A 260 -7.83 -10.23 -62.81
N LEU A 261 -8.34 -9.87 -63.98
CA LEU A 261 -8.39 -10.79 -65.12
C LEU A 261 -7.26 -10.45 -66.09
N THR A 262 -6.54 -11.48 -66.52
CA THR A 262 -5.52 -11.40 -67.57
C THR A 262 -5.91 -12.31 -68.74
N GLY A 263 -5.40 -12.01 -69.94
CA GLY A 263 -5.79 -12.68 -71.18
C GLY A 263 -6.51 -11.74 -72.14
N THR A 264 -6.90 -12.27 -73.31
CA THR A 264 -7.64 -11.49 -74.31
C THR A 264 -9.10 -11.88 -74.25
N ALA A 265 -10.01 -10.92 -74.07
CA ALA A 265 -11.46 -11.14 -74.07
C ALA A 265 -11.97 -11.37 -75.49
N THR A 266 -11.64 -12.52 -76.07
CA THR A 266 -12.08 -12.95 -77.41
C THR A 266 -12.49 -14.42 -77.34
N GLU A 267 -13.52 -14.79 -78.09
CA GLU A 267 -13.96 -16.18 -78.24
C GLU A 267 -12.76 -17.13 -78.50
N ASP A 268 -12.82 -18.32 -77.90
CA ASP A 268 -11.76 -19.34 -77.88
C ASP A 268 -10.44 -18.96 -77.18
N GLN A 269 -10.35 -17.78 -76.56
CA GLN A 269 -9.19 -17.38 -75.74
C GLN A 269 -9.40 -17.71 -74.26
N VAL A 270 -8.29 -17.81 -73.53
CA VAL A 270 -8.29 -18.09 -72.08
C VAL A 270 -8.17 -16.79 -71.30
N LEU A 271 -9.07 -16.61 -70.34
CA LEU A 271 -8.92 -15.65 -69.24
C LEU A 271 -8.32 -16.35 -68.03
N THR A 272 -7.43 -15.67 -67.31
CA THR A 272 -6.80 -16.15 -66.08
C THR A 272 -7.06 -15.17 -64.94
N ALA A 273 -7.53 -15.69 -63.81
CA ALA A 273 -7.67 -14.96 -62.56
C ALA A 273 -6.28 -14.74 -61.94
N ASP A 274 -5.80 -13.50 -61.98
CA ASP A 274 -4.55 -13.10 -61.33
C ASP A 274 -4.85 -12.67 -59.88
N THR A 275 -4.40 -13.51 -58.95
CA THR A 275 -4.54 -13.34 -57.50
C THR A 275 -3.23 -12.93 -56.84
N SER A 276 -2.23 -12.49 -57.62
CA SER A 276 -0.88 -12.18 -57.10
C SER A 276 -0.83 -11.05 -56.07
N THR A 277 -1.85 -10.18 -56.04
CA THR A 277 -1.97 -9.10 -55.04
C THR A 277 -2.91 -9.45 -53.90
N LEU A 278 -3.69 -10.52 -54.00
CA LEU A 278 -4.59 -10.96 -52.95
C LEU A 278 -3.76 -11.43 -51.76
N ALA A 279 -4.10 -10.94 -50.57
CA ALA A 279 -3.44 -11.31 -49.33
C ALA A 279 -4.44 -11.26 -48.17
N ASP A 280 -4.13 -12.02 -47.12
CA ASP A 280 -4.93 -12.11 -45.90
C ASP A 280 -3.94 -12.28 -44.73
N SER A 281 -4.14 -11.56 -43.62
CA SER A 281 -3.30 -11.65 -42.41
C SER A 281 -3.32 -13.05 -41.83
N ASP A 282 -4.48 -13.69 -41.90
CA ASP A 282 -4.74 -15.05 -41.42
C ASP A 282 -4.24 -16.11 -42.39
N GLY A 283 -3.71 -15.67 -43.54
CA GLY A 283 -3.22 -16.51 -44.61
C GLY A 283 -4.34 -16.95 -45.56
N LEU A 284 -3.97 -17.09 -46.84
CA LEU A 284 -4.87 -17.61 -47.86
C LEU A 284 -4.90 -19.14 -47.78
N GLY A 285 -6.09 -19.72 -47.62
CA GLY A 285 -6.30 -21.14 -47.89
C GLY A 285 -6.39 -21.44 -49.38
N THR A 286 -6.94 -22.61 -49.70
CA THR A 286 -7.18 -23.02 -51.09
C THR A 286 -8.16 -22.05 -51.77
N LEU A 287 -7.73 -21.46 -52.88
CA LEU A 287 -8.56 -20.57 -53.68
C LEU A 287 -9.53 -21.38 -54.55
N HIS A 288 -10.78 -20.97 -54.57
CA HIS A 288 -11.86 -21.49 -55.40
C HIS A 288 -12.38 -20.41 -56.33
N TYR A 289 -12.80 -20.78 -57.54
CA TYR A 289 -13.11 -19.84 -58.62
C TYR A 289 -14.52 -20.09 -59.18
N ASP A 290 -15.40 -19.09 -59.06
CA ASP A 290 -16.70 -19.06 -59.74
C ASP A 290 -16.67 -18.00 -60.85
N TRP A 291 -16.52 -18.47 -62.09
CA TRP A 291 -16.60 -17.61 -63.27
C TRP A 291 -18.04 -17.24 -63.56
N GLN A 292 -18.30 -15.95 -63.73
CA GLN A 292 -19.62 -15.40 -63.93
C GLN A 292 -19.70 -14.58 -65.21
N ARG A 293 -20.85 -14.67 -65.88
CA ARG A 293 -21.16 -13.95 -67.12
C ARG A 293 -22.39 -13.09 -66.92
N ASP A 294 -22.37 -11.88 -67.48
CA ASP A 294 -23.56 -11.03 -67.64
C ASP A 294 -23.77 -10.68 -69.12
N THR A 295 -24.92 -11.06 -69.67
CA THR A 295 -25.34 -10.72 -71.05
C THR A 295 -26.45 -9.66 -71.08
N GLY A 296 -26.57 -8.84 -70.03
CA GLY A 296 -27.54 -7.74 -69.90
C GLY A 296 -28.63 -7.95 -68.84
N SER A 297 -28.53 -8.97 -67.99
CA SER A 297 -29.51 -9.30 -66.95
C SER A 297 -28.90 -9.53 -65.57
N GLY A 298 -27.63 -9.22 -65.39
CA GLY A 298 -26.85 -9.48 -64.18
C GLY A 298 -25.95 -10.71 -64.32
N PHE A 299 -24.93 -10.76 -63.47
CA PHE A 299 -23.95 -11.84 -63.44
C PHE A 299 -24.56 -13.16 -62.93
N VAL A 300 -24.34 -14.23 -63.69
CA VAL A 300 -24.69 -15.60 -63.33
C VAL A 300 -23.48 -16.51 -63.43
N SER A 301 -23.36 -17.49 -62.52
CA SER A 301 -22.32 -18.51 -62.56
C SER A 301 -22.40 -19.30 -63.87
N ILE A 302 -21.25 -19.45 -64.53
CA ILE A 302 -21.13 -20.15 -65.80
C ILE A 302 -21.17 -21.67 -65.59
N GLY A 303 -20.92 -22.14 -64.36
CA GLY A 303 -20.78 -23.57 -64.05
C GLY A 303 -19.49 -24.17 -64.61
N ALA A 304 -18.48 -23.32 -64.84
CA ALA A 304 -17.14 -23.74 -65.21
C ALA A 304 -16.51 -24.60 -64.10
N ALA A 305 -15.47 -25.36 -64.46
CA ALA A 305 -14.68 -26.06 -63.47
C ALA A 305 -14.01 -25.05 -62.52
N ASP A 306 -13.89 -25.42 -61.25
CA ASP A 306 -13.17 -24.66 -60.23
C ASP A 306 -11.67 -24.61 -60.58
N GLN A 307 -11.31 -23.58 -61.35
CA GLN A 307 -9.99 -23.38 -61.94
C GLN A 307 -9.70 -21.88 -62.08
N ALA A 308 -8.43 -21.52 -61.90
CA ALA A 308 -7.95 -20.16 -62.08
C ALA A 308 -8.07 -19.65 -63.54
N THR A 309 -8.42 -20.52 -64.49
CA THR A 309 -8.53 -20.19 -65.91
C THR A 309 -9.90 -20.57 -66.47
N TYR A 310 -10.43 -19.75 -67.38
CA TYR A 310 -11.66 -20.02 -68.12
C TYR A 310 -11.46 -19.76 -69.61
N THR A 311 -11.87 -20.70 -70.46
CA THR A 311 -11.84 -20.53 -71.93
C THR A 311 -13.18 -19.96 -72.39
N LEU A 312 -13.13 -18.82 -73.07
CA LEU A 312 -14.31 -18.15 -73.62
C LEU A 312 -14.92 -18.97 -74.76
N GLY A 313 -16.24 -19.06 -74.82
CA GLY A 313 -16.96 -19.69 -75.93
C GLY A 313 -18.10 -18.81 -76.47
N ASP A 314 -18.87 -19.35 -77.41
CA ASP A 314 -19.92 -18.64 -78.13
C ASP A 314 -20.94 -17.95 -77.20
N ALA A 315 -21.24 -18.58 -76.05
CA ALA A 315 -22.19 -18.05 -75.07
C ALA A 315 -21.69 -16.80 -74.32
N ASP A 316 -20.38 -16.53 -74.37
CA ASP A 316 -19.75 -15.37 -73.74
C ASP A 316 -19.72 -14.13 -74.66
N VAL A 317 -19.96 -14.31 -75.96
CA VAL A 317 -19.87 -13.24 -76.95
C VAL A 317 -20.87 -12.13 -76.66
N GLY A 318 -20.35 -10.91 -76.46
CA GLY A 318 -21.15 -9.73 -76.12
C GLY A 318 -21.54 -9.61 -74.65
N GLY A 319 -21.13 -10.55 -73.79
CA GLY A 319 -21.27 -10.47 -72.35
C GLY A 319 -20.03 -9.89 -71.65
N VAL A 320 -20.17 -9.57 -70.37
CA VAL A 320 -19.07 -9.20 -69.46
C VAL A 320 -18.72 -10.42 -68.62
N ILE A 321 -17.43 -10.71 -68.49
CA ILE A 321 -16.93 -11.84 -67.68
C ILE A 321 -16.23 -11.33 -66.43
N ARG A 322 -16.55 -11.92 -65.27
CA ARG A 322 -15.83 -11.71 -64.00
C ARG A 322 -15.59 -13.04 -63.30
N VAL A 323 -14.74 -13.04 -62.27
CA VAL A 323 -14.56 -14.19 -61.39
C VAL A 323 -14.77 -13.78 -59.93
N ILE A 324 -15.46 -14.62 -59.17
CA ILE A 324 -15.46 -14.57 -57.71
C ILE A 324 -14.45 -15.60 -57.23
N VAL A 325 -13.46 -15.14 -56.46
CA VAL A 325 -12.50 -16.00 -55.79
C VAL A 325 -12.91 -16.13 -54.34
N SER A 326 -13.06 -17.35 -53.84
CA SER A 326 -13.35 -17.64 -52.44
C SER A 326 -12.28 -18.52 -51.82
N TYR A 327 -12.08 -18.40 -50.51
CA TYR A 327 -11.17 -19.25 -49.76
C TYR A 327 -11.60 -19.30 -48.29
N THR A 328 -11.06 -20.26 -47.54
CA THR A 328 -11.11 -20.28 -46.08
C THR A 328 -9.72 -19.94 -45.57
N ASP A 329 -9.58 -18.94 -44.71
CA ASP A 329 -8.27 -18.54 -44.17
C ASP A 329 -7.72 -19.55 -43.15
N GLY A 330 -6.53 -19.25 -42.61
CA GLY A 330 -5.87 -20.07 -41.61
C GLY A 330 -6.60 -20.14 -40.26
N GLN A 331 -7.50 -19.19 -39.98
CA GLN A 331 -8.33 -19.14 -38.78
C GLN A 331 -9.71 -19.81 -38.97
N GLY A 332 -10.06 -20.18 -40.20
CA GLY A 332 -11.28 -20.92 -40.53
C GLY A 332 -12.45 -20.06 -40.99
N PHE A 333 -12.25 -18.77 -41.24
CA PHE A 333 -13.31 -17.91 -41.77
C PHE A 333 -13.36 -17.93 -43.30
N ALA A 334 -14.57 -17.79 -43.83
CA ALA A 334 -14.82 -17.85 -45.26
C ALA A 334 -14.78 -16.46 -45.88
N ASN A 335 -13.89 -16.28 -46.86
CA ASN A 335 -13.61 -15.02 -47.51
C ASN A 335 -13.90 -15.07 -49.01
N THR A 336 -14.27 -13.92 -49.57
CA THR A 336 -14.56 -13.80 -51.02
C THR A 336 -14.08 -12.45 -51.57
N VAL A 337 -13.48 -12.46 -52.76
CA VAL A 337 -13.06 -11.27 -53.50
C VAL A 337 -13.52 -11.41 -54.95
N THR A 338 -14.09 -10.35 -55.50
CA THR A 338 -14.64 -10.33 -56.87
C THR A 338 -13.76 -9.48 -57.78
N SER A 339 -13.41 -9.99 -58.97
CA SER A 339 -12.69 -9.22 -59.97
C SER A 339 -13.57 -8.14 -60.62
N ALA A 340 -12.94 -7.13 -61.19
CA ALA A 340 -13.61 -6.31 -62.21
C ALA A 340 -14.00 -7.19 -63.42
N GLY A 341 -15.04 -6.77 -64.13
CA GLY A 341 -15.47 -7.44 -65.38
C GLY A 341 -14.63 -7.01 -66.59
N THR A 342 -14.43 -7.92 -67.55
CA THR A 342 -13.81 -7.66 -68.85
C THR A 342 -14.73 -8.00 -70.02
#